data_AF-A0A5R1P231-F1
#
_entry.id   AF-A0A5R1P231-F1
#
_cell.length_a   1.000
_cell.length_b   1.000
_cell.length_c   1.000
_cell.angle_alpha   90.00
_cell.angle_beta   90.00
_cell.angle_gamma   90.00
#
_symmetry.space_group_name_H-M   'P 1'
#
loop_
_entity.id
_entity.type
_entity.pdbx_description
1 polymer ?
#
loop_
_entity_poly.entity_id
_entity_poly.type
_entity_poly.pdbx_seq_one_letter_code
_entity_poly.pdbx_strand_id
1 'polypeptide(L)'
;MTIPQEQFDDLLSRTALAALFYYPEVAVDGDGPSLQNDIAYCLDPVAGIADEDAERLRIAVGRVIANPTAHRSELLALVIELAPPPAE
;
A
#
# COMPACT_ATOMS: atom_id res chain seq x y z
N MET A 1 18.88 -1.11 -0.71
CA MET A 1 18.93 -2.59 -0.69
C MET A 1 17.72 -3.10 -1.44
N THR A 2 17.81 -4.22 -2.15
CA THR A 2 16.67 -4.79 -2.88
C THR A 2 15.75 -5.52 -1.90
N ILE A 3 14.49 -5.11 -1.85
CA ILE A 3 13.47 -5.73 -0.98
C ILE A 3 12.95 -7.03 -1.61
N PRO A 4 12.83 -8.14 -0.88
CA PRO A 4 12.26 -9.40 -1.37
C PRO A 4 10.83 -9.25 -1.89
N GLN A 5 10.46 -10.05 -2.90
CA GLN A 5 9.10 -10.09 -3.44
C GLN A 5 8.02 -10.35 -2.37
N GLU A 6 8.32 -11.21 -1.39
CA GLU A 6 7.41 -11.52 -0.28
C GLU A 6 6.98 -10.28 0.53
N GLN A 7 7.86 -9.27 0.65
CA GLN A 7 7.52 -8.03 1.37
C GLN A 7 6.56 -7.16 0.55
N PHE A 8 6.67 -7.19 -0.78
CA PHE A 8 5.69 -6.54 -1.66
C PHE A 8 4.34 -7.26 -1.66
N ASP A 9 4.34 -8.59 -1.60
CA ASP A 9 3.11 -9.38 -1.47
C ASP A 9 2.40 -9.11 -0.13
N ASP A 10 3.15 -8.90 0.97
CA ASP A 10 2.61 -8.46 2.25
C ASP A 10 2.00 -7.04 2.13
N LEU A 11 2.70 -6.09 1.50
CA LEU A 11 2.15 -4.75 1.23
C LEU A 11 0.82 -4.81 0.45
N LEU A 12 0.74 -5.64 -0.59
CA LEU A 12 -0.49 -5.82 -1.37
C LEU A 12 -1.62 -6.40 -0.52
N SER A 13 -1.31 -7.40 0.31
CA SER A 13 -2.26 -8.05 1.21
C SER A 13 -2.80 -7.07 2.26
N ARG A 14 -1.92 -6.28 2.89
CA ARG A 14 -2.29 -5.23 3.86
C ARG A 14 -3.12 -4.13 3.21
N THR A 15 -2.77 -3.71 1.99
CA THR A 15 -3.51 -2.68 1.25
C THR A 15 -4.92 -3.16 0.91
N ALA A 16 -5.07 -4.41 0.46
CA ALA A 16 -6.38 -4.99 0.20
C ALA A 16 -7.23 -5.06 1.48
N LEU A 17 -6.64 -5.45 2.60
CA LEU A 17 -7.31 -5.49 3.90
C LEU A 17 -7.78 -4.09 4.32
N ALA A 18 -6.90 -3.09 4.27
CA ALA A 18 -7.24 -1.71 4.61
C ALA A 18 -8.37 -1.16 3.73
N ALA A 19 -8.34 -1.44 2.42
CA ALA A 19 -9.40 -1.03 1.49
C ALA A 19 -10.77 -1.64 1.83
N LEU A 20 -10.83 -2.88 2.35
CA LEU A 20 -12.07 -3.53 2.76
C LEU A 20 -12.71 -2.87 4.00
N PHE A 21 -11.90 -2.24 4.85
CA PHE A 21 -12.34 -1.59 6.08
C PHE A 21 -12.40 -0.07 5.97
N TYR A 22 -12.02 0.51 4.83
CA TYR A 22 -12.07 1.95 4.62
C TYR A 22 -13.50 2.41 4.33
N TYR A 23 -14.06 3.20 5.26
CA TYR A 23 -15.37 3.82 5.12
C TYR A 23 -15.24 5.36 5.16
N PRO A 24 -15.34 6.06 4.01
CA PRO A 24 -15.13 7.50 3.96
C PRO A 24 -16.17 8.32 4.75
N GLU A 25 -17.32 7.74 5.06
CA GLU A 25 -18.42 8.42 5.77
C GLU A 25 -18.39 8.21 7.30
N VAL A 26 -17.50 7.35 7.83
CA VAL A 26 -17.36 7.08 9.28
C VAL A 26 -16.29 8.00 9.89
N ALA A 27 -16.44 9.31 9.66
CA ALA A 27 -15.73 10.36 10.37
C ALA A 27 -16.69 11.18 11.26
N VAL A 28 -17.76 10.54 11.72
CA VAL A 28 -18.74 11.13 12.63
C VAL A 28 -18.35 10.72 14.05
N ASP A 29 -17.56 11.58 14.70
CA ASP A 29 -17.38 11.72 16.15
C ASP A 29 -16.32 10.91 16.92
N GLY A 30 -15.34 10.23 16.30
CA GLY A 30 -14.16 9.81 17.09
C GLY A 30 -13.18 8.91 16.35
N ASP A 31 -11.88 9.14 16.59
CA ASP A 31 -10.71 8.26 16.40
C ASP A 31 -10.85 7.05 15.46
N GLY A 32 -11.47 7.25 14.29
CA GLY A 32 -11.58 6.23 13.26
C GLY A 32 -10.20 5.88 12.72
N PRO A 33 -10.04 4.74 12.03
CA PRO A 33 -8.79 4.41 11.34
C PRO A 33 -8.38 5.60 10.46
N SER A 34 -7.31 6.29 10.86
CA SER A 34 -6.75 7.36 10.05
C SER A 34 -6.18 6.70 8.81
N LEU A 35 -6.60 7.15 7.63
CA LEU A 35 -6.04 6.70 6.36
C LEU A 35 -4.50 6.74 6.37
N GLN A 36 -3.89 7.69 7.09
CA GLN A 36 -2.43 7.75 7.25
C GLN A 36 -1.86 6.59 8.07
N ASN A 37 -2.56 6.13 9.10
CA ASN A 37 -2.15 4.95 9.88
C ASN A 37 -2.25 3.68 9.04
N ASP A 38 -3.33 3.55 8.24
CA ASP A 38 -3.49 2.40 7.34
C ASP A 38 -2.40 2.39 6.26
N ILE A 39 -2.07 3.54 5.69
CA ILE A 39 -0.95 3.69 4.76
C ILE A 39 0.37 3.31 5.44
N ALA A 40 0.64 3.80 6.65
CA ALA A 40 1.86 3.45 7.38
C ALA A 40 1.95 1.95 7.67
N TYR A 41 0.84 1.33 8.07
CA TYR A 41 0.73 -0.12 8.29
C TYR A 41 1.02 -0.92 7.00
N CYS A 42 0.55 -0.45 5.85
CA CYS A 42 0.79 -1.10 4.55
C CYS A 42 2.25 -0.94 4.07
N LEU A 43 2.93 0.15 4.44
CA LEU A 43 4.32 0.42 4.03
C LEU A 43 5.38 -0.21 4.94
N ASP A 44 5.00 -0.60 6.16
CA ASP A 44 5.89 -1.25 7.14
C ASP A 44 6.72 -2.43 6.57
N PRO A 45 6.17 -3.35 5.74
CA PRO A 45 6.95 -4.43 5.13
C PRO A 45 8.07 -3.93 4.23
N VAL A 46 7.93 -2.75 3.64
CA VAL A 46 8.85 -2.21 2.61
C VAL A 46 9.64 -1.00 3.11
N ALA A 47 9.76 -0.80 4.43
CA ALA A 47 10.40 0.38 5.04
C ALA A 47 11.88 0.61 4.65
N GLY A 48 12.53 -0.33 3.96
CA GLY A 48 13.93 -0.24 3.51
C GLY A 48 14.16 0.21 2.06
N ILE A 49 13.11 0.59 1.31
CA ILE A 49 13.26 1.12 -0.06
C ILE A 49 13.74 2.57 -0.08
N ALA A 50 14.11 3.06 -1.26
CA ALA A 50 14.48 4.46 -1.44
C ALA A 50 13.29 5.40 -1.16
N ASP A 51 13.56 6.56 -0.58
CA ASP A 51 12.53 7.54 -0.20
C ASP A 51 11.62 7.93 -1.38
N GLU A 52 12.17 8.02 -2.60
CA GLU A 52 11.40 8.32 -3.81
C GLU A 52 10.37 7.22 -4.13
N ASP A 53 10.74 5.95 -4.00
CA ASP A 53 9.84 4.83 -4.24
C ASP A 53 8.85 4.63 -3.09
N ALA A 54 9.27 4.91 -1.86
CA ALA A 54 8.38 4.94 -0.70
C ALA A 54 7.28 5.97 -0.85
N GLU A 55 7.59 7.16 -1.36
CA GLU A 55 6.59 8.19 -1.62
C GLU A 55 5.61 7.78 -2.73
N ARG A 56 6.12 7.17 -3.81
CA ARG A 56 5.28 6.63 -4.90
C ARG A 56 4.31 5.56 -4.39
N LEU A 57 4.80 4.62 -3.58
CA LEU A 57 3.98 3.59 -2.96
C LEU A 57 2.96 4.18 -2.00
N ARG A 58 3.35 5.16 -1.17
CA ARG A 58 2.46 5.84 -0.23
C ARG A 58 1.24 6.44 -0.93
N ILE A 59 1.45 7.10 -2.07
CA ILE A 59 0.38 7.68 -2.88
C ILE A 59 -0.49 6.58 -3.49
N ALA A 60 0.12 5.55 -4.10
CA ALA A 60 -0.61 4.46 -4.74
C ALA A 60 -1.47 3.66 -3.74
N VAL A 61 -0.92 3.32 -2.58
CA VAL A 61 -1.61 2.64 -1.47
C VAL A 61 -2.80 3.48 -1.00
N GLY A 62 -2.61 4.78 -0.73
CA GLY A 62 -3.70 5.65 -0.29
C GLY A 62 -4.86 5.72 -1.29
N ARG A 63 -4.55 5.75 -2.59
CA ARG A 63 -5.56 5.71 -3.66
C ARG A 63 -6.30 4.37 -3.71
N VAL A 64 -5.59 3.26 -3.57
CA VAL A 64 -6.20 1.93 -3.56
C VAL A 64 -7.08 1.72 -2.33
N ILE A 65 -6.65 2.17 -1.15
CA ILE A 65 -7.48 2.11 0.07
C ILE A 65 -8.79 2.86 -0.15
N ALA A 66 -8.73 4.07 -0.74
CA ALA A 66 -9.91 4.89 -0.97
C ALA A 66 -10.81 4.38 -2.11
N ASN A 67 -10.24 3.83 -3.19
CA ASN A 67 -10.96 3.34 -4.34
C ASN A 67 -10.19 2.21 -5.06
N PRO A 68 -10.30 0.96 -4.60
CA PRO A 68 -9.51 -0.15 -5.13
C PRO A 68 -9.92 -0.53 -6.56
N THR A 69 -11.19 -0.29 -6.95
CA THR A 69 -11.65 -0.61 -8.30
C THR A 69 -11.04 0.31 -9.36
N ALA A 70 -10.75 1.56 -9.01
CA ALA A 70 -10.10 2.51 -9.90
C ALA A 70 -8.57 2.38 -9.95
N HIS A 71 -7.93 2.02 -8.82
CA HIS A 71 -6.47 2.21 -8.68
C HIS A 71 -5.64 0.93 -8.52
N ARG A 72 -6.26 -0.26 -8.36
CA ARG A 72 -5.50 -1.51 -8.11
C ARG A 72 -4.44 -1.82 -9.16
N SER A 73 -4.70 -1.52 -10.44
CA SER A 73 -3.78 -1.80 -11.53
C SER A 73 -2.54 -0.92 -11.49
N GLU A 74 -2.67 0.33 -11.04
CA GLU A 74 -1.54 1.24 -10.87
C GLU A 74 -0.60 0.74 -9.76
N LEU A 75 -1.17 0.29 -8.63
CA LEU A 75 -0.38 -0.27 -7.54
C LEU A 75 0.33 -1.56 -7.96
N LEU A 76 -0.36 -2.48 -8.65
CA LEU A 76 0.25 -3.71 -9.15
C LEU A 76 1.41 -3.44 -10.12
N ALA A 77 1.24 -2.49 -11.04
CA ALA A 77 2.30 -2.10 -11.97
C ALA A 77 3.53 -1.54 -11.23
N LEU A 78 3.31 -0.71 -10.22
CA LEU A 78 4.39 -0.16 -9.40
C LEU A 78 5.11 -1.25 -8.59
N VAL A 79 4.38 -2.21 -8.02
CA VAL A 79 5.00 -3.34 -7.32
C VAL A 79 5.86 -4.18 -8.28
N ILE A 80 5.38 -4.47 -9.49
CA ILE A 80 6.15 -5.21 -10.50
C ILE A 80 7.42 -4.45 -10.91
N GLU A 81 7.36 -3.12 -11.00
CA GLU A 81 8.51 -2.27 -11.29
C GLU A 81 9.59 -2.33 -10.19
N LEU A 82 9.17 -2.38 -8.93
CA LEU A 82 10.07 -2.31 -7.77
C LEU A 82 10.54 -3.67 -7.25
N ALA A 83 9.77 -4.74 -7.50
CA ALA A 83 10.11 -6.07 -7.06
C ALA A 83 11.34 -6.61 -7.83
N PRO A 84 12.26 -7.31 -7.14
CA PRO A 84 13.34 -8.01 -7.83
C PRO A 84 12.75 -9.06 -8.78
N PRO A 85 13.41 -9.34 -9.92
CA PRO A 85 12.95 -10.38 -10.84
C PRO A 85 12.84 -11.72 -10.10
N PRO A 86 11.85 -12.57 -10.44
CA PRO A 86 11.69 -13.86 -9.81
C PRO A 86 12.99 -14.66 -9.93
N ALA A 87 13.43 -15.26 -8.83
CA ALA A 87 14.57 -16.17 -8.87
C ALA A 87 14.20 -17.40 -9.71
N GLU A 88 15.02 -17.71 -10.72
CA GLU A 88 14.93 -18.94 -11.53
C GLU A 88 15.25 -20.21 -10.70
#